data_AF-A0A831LM52-F1
#
_entry.id   AF-A0A831LM52-F1
#
_cell.length_a   1.000
_cell.length_b   1.000
_cell.length_c   1.000
_cell.angle_alpha   90.00
_cell.angle_beta   90.00
_cell.angle_gamma   90.00
#
_symmetry.space_group_name_H-M   'P 1'
#
loop_
_entity.id
_entity.type
_entity.pdbx_description
1 polymer ?
#
loop_
_entity_poly.entity_id
_entity_poly.type
_entity_poly.pdbx_seq_one_letter_code
_entity_poly.pdbx_strand_id
1 'polypeptide(L)'
;MFRGFYRKCTNWWYGPLENESELGTEVSYNQFKFRFSDANNTLGDYILMRHEEMMLIAAEAMCMQGKYGEARTMLKDLMSERNPDYNISSRTNANTLTTTDANGPTTPAGGPVTLLDEIILQRRIELWGEVGRIMDIKRLKTGFTRDFKGSNHPDKLVTRNTLDPKYPDFVMAIPQSEFDGNKNMDETADQNPFASN
;
A
#
# COMPACT_ATOMS: atom_id res chain seq x y z
N MET A 1 -22.31 -10.61 22.80
CA MET A 1 -23.32 -9.73 22.19
C MET A 1 -22.64 -8.42 21.80
N PHE A 2 -21.99 -8.39 20.64
CA PHE A 2 -21.53 -7.18 19.94
C PHE A 2 -21.67 -7.48 18.45
N ARG A 3 -22.92 -7.46 17.97
CA ARG A 3 -23.25 -7.40 16.55
C ARG A 3 -23.65 -5.96 16.29
N GLY A 4 -22.74 -5.16 15.75
CA GLY A 4 -23.00 -3.77 15.41
C GLY A 4 -22.05 -3.32 14.32
N PHE A 5 -22.62 -2.93 13.18
CA PHE A 5 -21.96 -2.32 12.01
C PHE A 5 -21.15 -3.24 11.09
N TYR A 6 -21.82 -4.25 10.55
CA TYR A 6 -21.43 -4.86 9.27
C TYR A 6 -21.89 -3.95 8.11
N ARG A 7 -21.10 -2.92 7.76
CA ARG A 7 -21.24 -2.27 6.44
C ARG A 7 -20.40 -3.07 5.45
N LYS A 8 -21.08 -3.70 4.49
CA LYS A 8 -20.49 -4.25 3.26
C LYS A 8 -19.75 -3.12 2.51
N CYS A 9 -18.51 -2.83 2.86
CA CYS A 9 -17.68 -1.86 2.15
C CYS A 9 -16.78 -2.60 1.16
N THR A 10 -17.37 -3.09 0.06
CA THR A 10 -16.59 -3.56 -1.10
C THR A 10 -16.05 -2.41 -1.93
N ASN A 11 -16.53 -1.18 -1.70
CA ASN A 11 -16.04 0.01 -2.36
C ASN A 11 -15.25 0.84 -1.36
N TRP A 12 -14.17 1.46 -1.84
CA TRP A 12 -13.32 2.39 -1.07
C TRP A 12 -13.38 3.81 -1.68
N TRP A 13 -14.00 3.88 -2.85
CA TRP A 13 -14.08 5.01 -3.76
C TRP A 13 -15.48 5.07 -4.36
N TYR A 14 -15.94 6.27 -4.68
CA TYR A 14 -17.09 6.43 -5.55
C TYR A 14 -16.78 5.88 -6.95
N GLY A 15 -17.78 5.28 -7.60
CA GLY A 15 -17.72 5.02 -9.02
C GLY A 15 -17.86 6.32 -9.83
N PRO A 16 -18.02 6.22 -11.15
CA PRO A 16 -18.52 7.36 -11.93
C PRO A 16 -19.90 7.77 -11.38
N LEU A 17 -20.03 9.03 -10.99
CA LEU A 17 -21.29 9.60 -10.51
C LEU A 17 -22.07 10.19 -11.69
N GLU A 18 -23.39 10.03 -11.70
CA GLU A 18 -24.25 10.63 -12.74
C GLU A 18 -24.33 12.15 -12.63
N ASN A 19 -24.29 12.66 -11.40
CA ASN A 19 -24.23 14.08 -11.09
C ASN A 19 -23.02 14.29 -10.17
N GLU A 20 -21.99 14.93 -10.68
CA GLU A 20 -20.79 15.26 -9.92
C GLU A 20 -20.75 16.75 -9.58
N SER A 21 -20.34 17.06 -8.35
CA SER A 21 -20.06 18.42 -7.92
C SER A 21 -18.71 18.87 -8.48
N GLU A 22 -18.50 20.18 -8.68
CA GLU A 22 -17.22 20.71 -9.18
C GLU A 22 -16.07 20.43 -8.21
N LEU A 23 -16.35 20.43 -6.90
CA LEU A 23 -15.39 20.17 -5.82
C LEU A 23 -16.07 19.45 -4.65
N GLY A 24 -15.27 18.80 -3.81
CA GLY A 24 -15.73 18.21 -2.55
C GLY A 24 -15.85 16.68 -2.58
N THR A 25 -16.76 16.14 -1.74
CA THR A 25 -16.87 14.69 -1.54
C THR A 25 -17.70 13.97 -2.60
N GLU A 26 -18.48 14.70 -3.38
CA GLU A 26 -19.39 14.20 -4.43
C GLU A 26 -18.75 14.28 -5.82
N VAL A 27 -17.49 13.86 -5.91
CA VAL A 27 -16.74 13.78 -7.17
C VAL A 27 -16.50 12.32 -7.49
N SER A 28 -16.63 11.95 -8.76
CA SER A 28 -16.33 10.61 -9.26
C SER A 28 -14.94 10.16 -8.81
N TYR A 29 -14.81 8.90 -8.36
CA TYR A 29 -13.54 8.36 -7.84
C TYR A 29 -12.96 9.10 -6.64
N ASN A 30 -13.77 9.80 -5.83
CA ASN A 30 -13.32 10.30 -4.53
C ASN A 30 -13.37 9.19 -3.47
N GLN A 31 -12.43 9.22 -2.52
CA GLN A 31 -12.34 8.23 -1.46
C GLN A 31 -13.37 8.54 -0.37
N PHE A 32 -13.97 7.52 0.24
CA PHE A 32 -14.88 7.69 1.37
C PHE A 32 -14.41 7.02 2.66
N LYS A 33 -13.21 6.42 2.63
CA LYS A 33 -12.60 5.75 3.77
C LYS A 33 -12.29 6.73 4.90
N PHE A 34 -11.70 7.87 4.58
CA PHE A 34 -11.37 8.94 5.51
C PHE A 34 -12.35 10.08 5.29
N ARG A 35 -13.23 10.28 6.26
CA ARG A 35 -14.17 11.39 6.27
C ARG A 35 -14.19 11.99 7.66
N PHE A 36 -14.40 13.30 7.71
CA PHE A 36 -14.65 13.97 8.98
C PHE A 36 -15.90 13.37 9.62
N SER A 37 -15.83 13.12 10.93
CA SER A 37 -17.01 12.81 11.74
C SER A 37 -17.91 14.04 11.86
N ASP A 38 -17.32 15.24 11.86
CA ASP A 38 -17.99 16.53 11.72
C ASP A 38 -17.21 17.43 10.75
N ALA A 39 -17.75 17.62 9.56
CA ALA A 39 -17.12 18.42 8.51
C ALA A 39 -17.07 19.93 8.84
N ASN A 40 -18.02 20.44 9.62
CA ASN A 40 -18.06 21.88 9.96
C ASN A 40 -16.93 22.27 10.90
N ASN A 41 -16.55 21.34 11.80
CA ASN A 41 -15.48 21.53 12.76
C ASN A 41 -14.18 20.82 12.34
N THR A 42 -14.12 20.26 11.13
CA THR A 42 -12.96 19.50 10.61
C THR A 42 -12.49 18.40 11.57
N LEU A 43 -13.43 17.76 12.27
CA LEU A 43 -13.14 16.77 13.30
C LEU A 43 -12.99 15.38 12.68
N GLY A 44 -11.89 14.70 12.99
CA GLY A 44 -11.65 13.32 12.59
C GLY A 44 -10.57 12.69 13.44
N ASP A 45 -10.73 11.39 13.73
CA ASP A 45 -9.75 10.64 14.49
C ASP A 45 -8.63 10.10 13.57
N TYR A 46 -7.40 10.09 14.08
CA TYR A 46 -6.27 9.47 13.39
C TYR A 46 -6.12 8.02 13.82
N ILE A 47 -6.18 7.11 12.84
CA ILE A 47 -5.93 5.68 13.05
C ILE A 47 -4.43 5.45 12.89
N LEU A 48 -3.78 4.94 13.94
CA LEU A 48 -2.36 4.61 13.93
C LEU A 48 -2.08 3.12 13.72
N MET A 49 -2.93 2.25 14.27
CA MET A 49 -2.84 0.79 14.15
C MET A 49 -4.23 0.17 14.27
N ARG A 50 -4.42 -0.99 13.65
CA ARG A 50 -5.66 -1.77 13.75
C ARG A 50 -5.44 -3.27 13.56
N HIS A 51 -6.44 -4.05 13.92
CA HIS A 51 -6.36 -5.52 13.97
C HIS A 51 -5.98 -6.15 12.62
N GLU A 52 -6.51 -5.63 11.52
CA GLU A 52 -6.30 -6.22 10.21
C GLU A 52 -4.85 -6.06 9.72
N GLU A 53 -4.17 -4.99 10.11
CA GLU A 53 -2.73 -4.86 9.86
C GLU A 53 -1.97 -6.01 10.52
N MET A 54 -2.31 -6.34 11.77
CA MET A 54 -1.68 -7.44 12.51
C MET A 54 -1.98 -8.81 11.88
N MET A 55 -3.21 -9.04 11.40
CA MET A 55 -3.55 -10.26 10.66
C MET A 55 -2.72 -10.40 9.38
N LEU A 56 -2.57 -9.31 8.62
CA LEU A 56 -1.78 -9.30 7.39
C LEU A 56 -0.29 -9.50 7.66
N ILE A 57 0.25 -8.90 8.74
CA ILE A 57 1.63 -9.13 9.19
C ILE A 57 1.82 -10.61 9.56
N ALA A 58 0.87 -11.20 10.29
CA ALA A 58 0.91 -12.60 10.67
C ALA A 58 0.88 -13.53 9.45
N ALA A 59 -0.03 -13.27 8.50
CA ALA A 59 -0.13 -14.02 7.25
C ALA A 59 1.17 -13.95 6.43
N GLU A 60 1.76 -12.76 6.32
CA GLU A 60 3.03 -12.56 5.64
C GLU A 60 4.18 -13.31 6.33
N ALA A 61 4.30 -13.19 7.65
CA ALA A 61 5.34 -13.86 8.43
C ALA A 61 5.23 -15.39 8.33
N MET A 62 4.01 -15.94 8.38
CA MET A 62 3.76 -17.37 8.17
C MET A 62 4.16 -17.79 6.75
N CYS A 63 3.85 -16.99 5.73
CA CYS A 63 4.25 -17.24 4.35
C CYS A 63 5.78 -17.25 4.21
N MET A 64 6.47 -16.27 4.81
CA MET A 64 7.94 -16.22 4.86
C MET A 64 8.54 -17.49 5.49
N GLN A 65 7.93 -18.01 6.55
CA GLN A 65 8.35 -19.24 7.24
C GLN A 65 8.00 -20.54 6.50
N GLY A 66 7.38 -20.47 5.31
CA GLY A 66 6.92 -21.65 4.57
C GLY A 66 5.67 -22.31 5.15
N LYS A 67 5.02 -21.69 6.13
CA LYS A 67 3.76 -22.15 6.75
C LYS A 67 2.57 -21.72 5.91
N TYR A 68 2.54 -22.16 4.65
CA TYR A 68 1.57 -21.67 3.65
C TYR A 68 0.12 -22.00 4.02
N GLY A 69 -0.13 -23.13 4.68
CA GLY A 69 -1.48 -23.48 5.17
C GLY A 69 -2.01 -22.46 6.18
N GLU A 70 -1.21 -22.15 7.20
CA GLU A 70 -1.56 -21.17 8.24
C GLU A 70 -1.71 -19.75 7.65
N ALA A 71 -0.79 -19.35 6.78
CA ALA A 71 -0.85 -18.05 6.09
C ALA A 71 -2.14 -17.87 5.29
N ARG A 72 -2.59 -18.93 4.59
CA ARG A 72 -3.85 -18.92 3.83
C ARG A 72 -5.07 -18.82 4.73
N THR A 73 -5.07 -19.53 5.86
CA THR A 73 -6.16 -19.44 6.84
C THR A 73 -6.26 -18.01 7.37
N MET A 74 -5.15 -17.43 7.85
CA MET A 74 -5.11 -16.06 8.36
C MET A 74 -5.62 -15.04 7.33
N LEU A 75 -5.19 -15.16 6.08
CA LEU A 75 -5.63 -14.25 5.01
C LEU A 75 -7.12 -14.47 4.68
N LYS A 76 -7.59 -15.72 4.63
CA LYS A 76 -9.00 -16.02 4.38
C LYS A 76 -9.91 -15.49 5.47
N ASP A 77 -9.51 -15.61 6.74
CA ASP A 77 -10.29 -15.11 7.87
C ASP A 77 -10.53 -13.60 7.79
N LEU A 78 -9.52 -12.84 7.37
CA LEU A 78 -9.68 -11.41 7.11
C LEU A 78 -10.58 -11.16 5.89
N MET A 79 -10.31 -11.87 4.80
CA MET A 79 -10.91 -11.56 3.51
C MET A 79 -12.34 -12.07 3.34
N SER A 80 -12.78 -13.07 4.10
CA SER A 80 -14.18 -13.50 4.12
C SER A 80 -15.12 -12.40 4.58
N GLU A 81 -14.64 -11.52 5.47
CA GLU A 81 -15.40 -10.38 5.98
C GLU A 81 -15.50 -9.24 4.95
N ARG A 82 -14.62 -9.23 3.94
CA ARG A 82 -14.54 -8.21 2.88
C ARG A 82 -15.23 -8.67 1.60
N ASN A 83 -14.98 -9.91 1.21
CA ASN A 83 -15.51 -10.54 0.01
C ASN A 83 -15.95 -11.98 0.34
N PRO A 84 -17.26 -12.26 0.42
CA PRO A 84 -17.77 -13.60 0.69
C PRO A 84 -17.30 -14.66 -0.31
N ASP A 85 -17.00 -14.27 -1.55
CA ASP A 85 -16.56 -15.17 -2.63
C ASP A 85 -15.03 -15.22 -2.77
N TYR A 86 -14.29 -14.77 -1.75
CA TYR A 86 -12.83 -14.70 -1.80
C TYR A 86 -12.19 -16.08 -1.98
N ASN A 87 -11.40 -16.23 -3.04
CA ASN A 87 -10.74 -17.48 -3.38
C ASN A 87 -9.25 -17.28 -3.72
N ILE A 88 -8.39 -17.89 -2.91
CA ILE A 88 -6.92 -17.86 -3.07
C ILE A 88 -6.31 -19.20 -3.47
N SER A 89 -7.14 -20.20 -3.77
CA SER A 89 -6.69 -21.58 -4.05
C SER A 89 -5.74 -21.67 -5.24
N SER A 90 -5.87 -20.78 -6.22
CA SER A 90 -5.04 -20.74 -7.43
C SER A 90 -3.66 -20.14 -7.22
N ARG A 91 -3.37 -19.52 -6.06
CA ARG A 91 -2.04 -18.95 -5.78
C ARG A 91 -1.03 -20.08 -5.53
N THR A 92 0.19 -19.97 -6.04
CA THR A 92 1.25 -20.95 -5.75
C THR A 92 1.80 -20.74 -4.34
N ASN A 93 2.14 -21.83 -3.64
CA ASN A 93 2.85 -21.78 -2.36
C ASN A 93 4.28 -21.32 -2.57
N ALA A 94 4.52 -20.01 -2.49
CA ALA A 94 5.84 -19.40 -2.60
C ALA A 94 5.89 -18.12 -1.76
N ASN A 95 7.07 -17.86 -1.21
CA ASN A 95 7.41 -16.68 -0.40
C ASN A 95 8.27 -15.67 -1.20
N THR A 96 8.15 -15.69 -2.52
CA THR A 96 8.87 -14.81 -3.44
C THR A 96 7.86 -13.96 -4.21
N LEU A 97 8.16 -12.68 -4.42
CA LEU A 97 7.31 -11.80 -5.22
C LEU A 97 7.55 -12.00 -6.71
N THR A 98 6.48 -11.81 -7.48
CA THR A 98 6.59 -11.62 -8.92
C THR A 98 7.19 -10.24 -9.18
N THR A 99 8.43 -10.23 -9.69
CA THR A 99 9.20 -9.00 -9.96
C THR A 99 9.39 -8.72 -11.45
N THR A 100 9.24 -9.74 -12.30
CA THR A 100 9.33 -9.65 -13.76
C THR A 100 7.94 -9.50 -14.36
N ASP A 101 7.40 -8.28 -14.38
CA ASP A 101 6.11 -7.97 -15.01
C ASP A 101 6.15 -6.61 -15.73
N ALA A 102 5.37 -6.48 -16.80
CA ALA A 102 5.28 -5.26 -17.60
C ALA A 102 4.70 -4.06 -16.84
N ASN A 103 3.91 -4.29 -15.79
CA ASN A 103 3.37 -3.29 -14.87
C ASN A 103 4.27 -3.11 -13.62
N GLY A 104 5.47 -3.69 -13.65
CA GLY A 104 6.47 -3.62 -12.59
C GLY A 104 6.21 -4.56 -11.40
N PRO A 105 7.16 -4.60 -10.46
CA PRO A 105 7.11 -5.50 -9.33
C PRO A 105 5.94 -5.16 -8.41
N THR A 106 5.35 -6.18 -7.77
CA THR A 106 4.18 -6.09 -6.86
C THR A 106 2.84 -5.73 -7.48
N THR A 107 2.73 -5.47 -8.79
CA THR A 107 1.43 -5.21 -9.46
C THR A 107 1.29 -5.98 -10.78
N PRO A 108 1.38 -7.32 -10.79
CA PRO A 108 1.41 -8.05 -12.05
C PRO A 108 0.14 -7.82 -12.88
N ALA A 109 0.27 -7.65 -14.18
CA ALA A 109 -0.86 -7.38 -15.08
C ALA A 109 -1.94 -8.48 -15.04
N GLY A 110 -1.52 -9.74 -14.84
CA GLY A 110 -2.41 -10.90 -14.69
C GLY A 110 -2.94 -11.11 -13.27
N GLY A 111 -2.64 -10.21 -12.32
CA GLY A 111 -2.91 -10.38 -10.90
C GLY A 111 -1.84 -11.22 -10.18
N PRO A 112 -2.01 -11.44 -8.87
CA PRO A 112 -1.00 -12.10 -8.05
C PRO A 112 -0.82 -13.57 -8.47
N VAL A 113 0.40 -14.09 -8.43
CA VAL A 113 0.70 -15.48 -8.84
C VAL A 113 1.03 -16.33 -7.61
N THR A 114 1.88 -15.81 -6.73
CA THR A 114 2.27 -16.48 -5.49
C THR A 114 1.36 -16.10 -4.32
N LEU A 115 1.42 -16.87 -3.24
CA LEU A 115 0.74 -16.51 -1.99
C LEU A 115 1.26 -15.18 -1.44
N LEU A 116 2.57 -14.92 -1.57
CA LEU A 116 3.12 -13.63 -1.15
C LEU A 116 2.58 -12.46 -1.98
N ASP A 117 2.47 -12.60 -3.31
CA ASP A 117 1.88 -11.55 -4.16
C ASP A 117 0.46 -11.20 -3.69
N GLU A 118 -0.34 -12.21 -3.37
CA GLU A 118 -1.71 -12.03 -2.88
C GLU A 118 -1.72 -11.33 -1.52
N ILE A 119 -0.88 -11.74 -0.57
CA ILE A 119 -0.79 -11.08 0.75
C ILE A 119 -0.40 -9.61 0.60
N ILE A 120 0.61 -9.30 -0.21
CA ILE A 120 1.05 -7.91 -0.43
C ILE A 120 -0.01 -7.11 -1.19
N LEU A 121 -0.74 -7.72 -2.13
CA LEU A 121 -1.88 -7.07 -2.78
C LEU A 121 -2.96 -6.71 -1.76
N GLN A 122 -3.37 -7.65 -0.91
CA GLN A 122 -4.41 -7.39 0.09
C GLN A 122 -3.94 -6.35 1.12
N ARG A 123 -2.67 -6.35 1.52
CA ARG A 123 -2.09 -5.26 2.34
C ARG A 123 -2.26 -3.90 1.69
N ARG A 124 -1.96 -3.77 0.40
CA ARG A 124 -2.09 -2.50 -0.33
C ARG A 124 -3.52 -2.02 -0.47
N ILE A 125 -4.47 -2.95 -0.62
CA ILE A 125 -5.90 -2.63 -0.71
C ILE A 125 -6.41 -2.20 0.67
N GLU A 126 -6.24 -3.07 1.68
CA GLU A 126 -6.78 -2.87 3.02
C GLU A 126 -6.11 -1.67 3.71
N LEU A 127 -4.80 -1.47 3.60
CA LEU A 127 -4.11 -0.37 4.29
C LEU A 127 -3.97 0.90 3.43
N TRP A 128 -4.77 1.02 2.37
CA TRP A 128 -4.74 2.20 1.50
C TRP A 128 -4.97 3.49 2.31
N GLY A 129 -4.03 4.44 2.19
CA GLY A 129 -4.06 5.72 2.89
C GLY A 129 -3.78 5.68 4.39
N GLU A 130 -3.46 4.52 4.96
CA GLU A 130 -3.10 4.38 6.39
C GLU A 130 -1.60 4.16 6.56
N VAL A 131 -1.09 3.09 5.93
CA VAL A 131 0.33 2.72 6.03
C VAL A 131 1.01 3.10 4.72
N GLY A 132 2.10 3.86 4.83
CA GLY A 132 2.86 4.30 3.66
C GLY A 132 3.42 3.11 2.88
N ARG A 133 2.95 2.88 1.64
CA ARG A 133 3.42 1.82 0.73
C ARG A 133 4.94 1.80 0.55
N ILE A 134 5.60 2.95 0.71
CA ILE A 134 7.05 3.07 0.62
C ILE A 134 7.79 2.15 1.61
N MET A 135 7.20 1.89 2.79
CA MET A 135 7.80 0.98 3.78
C MET A 135 7.83 -0.47 3.28
N ASP A 136 6.74 -0.92 2.65
CA ASP A 136 6.68 -2.25 2.02
C ASP A 136 7.66 -2.35 0.84
N ILE A 137 7.74 -1.33 -0.02
CA ILE A 137 8.67 -1.29 -1.16
C ILE A 137 10.13 -1.44 -0.68
N LYS A 138 10.52 -0.71 0.37
CA LYS A 138 11.89 -0.73 0.90
C LYS A 138 12.25 -2.07 1.53
N ARG A 139 11.40 -2.60 2.42
CA ARG A 139 11.69 -3.86 3.13
C ARG A 139 11.69 -5.07 2.20
N LEU A 140 10.83 -5.06 1.17
CA LEU A 140 10.72 -6.13 0.17
C LEU A 140 11.73 -5.97 -0.98
N LYS A 141 12.41 -4.82 -1.06
CA LYS A 141 13.41 -4.50 -2.10
C LYS A 141 12.85 -4.69 -3.52
N THR A 142 11.69 -4.08 -3.79
CA THR A 142 10.99 -4.29 -5.07
C THR A 142 11.17 -3.15 -6.06
N GLY A 143 10.96 -1.91 -5.65
CA GLY A 143 10.61 -0.81 -6.55
C GLY A 143 9.12 -0.78 -6.89
N PHE A 144 8.73 0.15 -7.77
CA PHE A 144 7.38 0.29 -8.36
C PHE A 144 7.43 1.04 -9.70
N THR A 145 6.34 1.01 -10.46
CA THR A 145 6.16 1.90 -11.62
C THR A 145 4.75 2.49 -11.64
N ARG A 146 4.61 3.68 -12.23
CA ARG A 146 3.33 4.29 -12.63
C ARG A 146 3.19 4.33 -14.14
N ASP A 147 4.25 4.05 -14.88
CA ASP A 147 4.29 3.99 -16.33
C ASP A 147 4.02 2.55 -16.77
N PHE A 148 2.76 2.28 -17.08
CA PHE A 148 2.29 1.01 -17.61
C PHE A 148 1.02 1.22 -18.42
N LYS A 149 0.71 0.26 -19.30
CA LYS A 149 -0.44 0.35 -20.21
C LYS A 149 -1.75 0.47 -19.42
N GLY A 150 -2.52 1.52 -19.70
CA GLY A 150 -3.80 1.78 -19.03
C GLY A 150 -3.68 2.48 -17.66
N SER A 151 -2.48 2.91 -17.27
CA SER A 151 -2.28 3.70 -16.05
C SER A 151 -3.04 5.04 -16.12
N ASN A 152 -3.77 5.38 -15.07
CA ASN A 152 -4.49 6.65 -14.89
C ASN A 152 -3.70 7.68 -14.06
N HIS A 153 -2.45 7.40 -13.68
CA HIS A 153 -1.63 8.37 -12.95
C HIS A 153 -1.35 9.61 -13.81
N PRO A 154 -1.54 10.84 -13.30
CA PRO A 154 -1.26 12.07 -14.05
C PRO A 154 0.26 12.27 -14.27
N ASP A 155 1.08 11.92 -13.27
CA ASP A 155 2.53 11.88 -13.39
C ASP A 155 3.01 10.43 -13.38
N LYS A 156 3.66 10.04 -14.50
CA LYS A 156 4.21 8.69 -14.74
C LYS A 156 5.58 8.48 -14.11
N LEU A 157 6.24 9.53 -13.62
CA LEU A 157 7.57 9.49 -13.01
C LEU A 157 8.67 8.94 -13.92
N VAL A 158 8.61 9.22 -15.24
CA VAL A 158 9.55 8.70 -16.24
C VAL A 158 11.00 9.16 -16.06
N THR A 159 11.23 10.28 -15.36
CA THR A 159 12.58 10.78 -15.04
C THR A 159 13.17 10.14 -13.78
N ARG A 160 12.39 9.32 -13.07
CA ARG A 160 12.82 8.69 -11.81
C ARG A 160 12.96 7.19 -11.98
N ASN A 161 14.07 6.64 -11.51
CA ASN A 161 14.31 5.20 -11.54
C ASN A 161 13.59 4.48 -10.39
N THR A 162 12.25 4.59 -10.35
CA THR A 162 11.40 4.01 -9.29
C THR A 162 11.37 2.48 -9.29
N LEU A 163 11.90 1.84 -10.34
CA LEU A 163 12.07 0.40 -10.42
C LEU A 163 13.30 -0.11 -9.65
N ASP A 164 14.30 0.75 -9.38
CA ASP A 164 15.45 0.36 -8.57
C ASP A 164 15.07 0.30 -7.08
N PRO A 165 15.16 -0.87 -6.42
CA PRO A 165 14.91 -0.99 -4.98
C PRO A 165 15.79 -0.11 -4.09
N LYS A 166 16.95 0.32 -4.59
CA LYS A 166 17.93 1.15 -3.88
C LYS A 166 17.87 2.62 -4.28
N TYR A 167 16.82 3.01 -4.99
CA TYR A 167 16.69 4.37 -5.49
C TYR A 167 16.74 5.39 -4.33
N PRO A 168 17.64 6.39 -4.37
CA PRO A 168 17.90 7.25 -3.21
C PRO A 168 16.68 8.05 -2.74
N ASP A 169 15.80 8.48 -3.66
CA ASP A 169 14.58 9.23 -3.34
C ASP A 169 13.55 8.42 -2.52
N PHE A 170 13.79 7.14 -2.24
CA PHE A 170 13.02 6.36 -1.27
C PHE A 170 13.42 6.62 0.19
N VAL A 171 14.47 7.39 0.41
CA VAL A 171 14.97 7.79 1.73
C VAL A 171 14.86 9.30 1.84
N MET A 172 14.29 9.78 2.95
CA MET A 172 14.24 11.21 3.21
C MET A 172 15.64 11.74 3.52
N ALA A 173 15.96 12.93 3.03
CA ALA A 173 17.15 13.64 3.46
C ALA A 173 17.05 13.98 4.95
N ILE A 174 18.19 13.94 5.64
CA ILE A 174 18.31 14.48 6.98
C ILE A 174 18.11 16.01 6.87
N PRO A 175 17.27 16.64 7.72
CA PRO A 175 17.03 18.07 7.65
C PRO A 175 18.32 18.89 7.82
N GLN A 176 18.45 19.99 7.07
CA GLN A 176 19.63 20.86 7.14
C GLN A 176 19.92 21.36 8.57
N SER A 177 18.86 21.64 9.34
CA SER A 177 18.97 22.10 10.72
C SER A 177 19.69 21.13 11.65
N GLU A 178 19.69 19.83 11.34
CA GLU A 178 20.45 18.83 12.11
C GLU A 178 21.96 19.02 11.91
N PHE A 179 22.41 19.32 10.69
CA PHE A 179 23.83 19.60 10.39
C PHE A 179 24.26 20.95 10.96
N ASP A 180 23.44 21.98 10.80
CA ASP A 180 23.72 23.32 11.33
C ASP A 180 23.77 23.30 12.88
N GLY A 181 22.96 22.44 13.51
CA GLY A 181 22.83 22.32 14.96
C GLY A 181 23.81 21.34 15.63
N ASN A 182 24.36 20.38 14.89
CA ASN A 182 25.22 19.33 15.43
C ASN A 182 26.60 19.33 14.79
N LYS A 183 27.58 19.91 15.50
CA LYS A 183 28.99 19.98 15.08
C LYS A 183 29.67 18.63 14.76
N ASN A 184 29.07 17.51 15.16
CA ASN A 184 29.60 16.18 14.89
C ASN A 184 29.05 15.56 13.59
N MET A 185 28.15 16.25 12.90
CA MET A 185 27.61 15.81 11.61
C MET A 185 28.28 16.55 10.47
N ASP A 186 28.68 15.82 9.44
CA ASP A 186 29.21 16.35 8.19
C ASP A 186 28.20 16.08 7.07
N GLU A 187 27.66 17.15 6.48
CA GLU A 187 26.67 17.05 5.39
C GLU A 187 27.18 16.26 4.19
N THR A 188 28.47 16.31 3.88
CA THR A 188 29.01 15.59 2.72
C THR A 188 29.15 14.09 2.98
N ALA A 189 29.39 13.70 4.23
CA ALA A 189 29.67 12.32 4.61
C ALA A 189 28.45 11.58 5.17
N ASP A 190 27.60 12.27 5.93
CA ASP A 190 26.51 11.68 6.72
C ASP A 190 25.13 11.82 6.06
N GLN A 191 24.99 12.66 5.03
CA GLN A 191 23.71 12.82 4.33
C GLN A 191 23.39 11.59 3.46
N ASN A 192 22.09 11.30 3.35
CA ASN A 192 21.59 10.28 2.44
C ASN A 192 21.88 10.70 0.97
N PRO A 193 22.25 9.76 0.09
CA PRO A 193 22.50 10.08 -1.32
C PRO A 193 21.29 10.74 -2.00
N PHE A 194 21.54 11.59 -2.99
CA PHE A 194 20.51 12.18 -3.83
C PHE A 194 20.45 11.49 -5.19
N ALA A 195 19.25 11.31 -5.75
CA ALA A 195 19.12 10.83 -7.12
C ALA A 195 19.44 11.96 -8.11
N SER A 196 20.18 11.62 -9.18
CA SER A 196 20.31 12.47 -10.35
C SER A 196 19.10 12.24 -11.25
N ASN A 197 18.17 13.19 -11.27
CA ASN A 197 16.86 13.08 -11.94
C ASN A 197 16.80 13.87 -13.25
#